data_AF-A0A9D4XP82-F1
#
_entry.id   AF-A0A9D4XP82-F1
#
_cell.length_a   1.000
_cell.length_b   1.000
_cell.length_c   1.000
_cell.angle_alpha   90.00
_cell.angle_beta   90.00
_cell.angle_gamma   90.00
#
_symmetry.space_group_name_H-M   'P 1'
#
loop_
_entity.id
_entity.type
_entity.pdbx_description
1 polymer ?
#
loop_
_entity_poly.entity_id
_entity_poly.type
_entity_poly.pdbx_seq_one_letter_code
_entity_poly.pdbx_strand_id
1 'polypeptide(L)' 'MYVQDSLGGNSKTMIIANVSPSICSANETLSTLKFAQRAKLIQNNAEVNEDAFGDISALQWQIQQLKALE' A
#
# COMPACT_ATOMS: atom_id res chain seq x y z
N MET A 1 -5.68 -2.63 -8.05
CA MET A 1 -5.07 -1.32 -7.73
C MET A 1 -3.80 -1.61 -6.92
N TYR A 2 -2.61 -1.38 -7.47
CA TYR A 2 -1.36 -2.02 -7.03
C TYR A 2 -0.76 -1.45 -5.72
N VAL A 3 -1.29 -0.35 -5.18
CA VAL A 3 -0.67 0.45 -4.09
C VAL A 3 -1.52 0.46 -2.81
N GLN A 4 -2.65 -0.27 -2.77
CA GLN A 4 -3.57 -0.22 -1.63
C GLN A 4 -2.88 -0.67 -0.33
N ASP A 5 -2.04 -1.71 -0.38
CA ASP A 5 -1.33 -2.19 0.81
C ASP A 5 -0.24 -1.23 1.30
N SER A 6 0.31 -0.42 0.40
CA SER A 6 1.38 0.54 0.72
C SER A 6 0.87 1.82 1.39
N LEU A 7 -0.43 2.15 1.30
CA LEU A 7 -0.98 3.37 1.89
C LEU A 7 -2.23 3.04 2.72
N GLY A 8 -2.02 2.80 4.01
CA GLY A 8 -3.05 2.41 4.97
C GLY A 8 -3.24 0.90 5.14
N GLY A 9 -2.35 0.08 4.57
CA GLY A 9 -2.44 -1.39 4.61
C GLY A 9 -1.25 -2.08 5.30
N ASN A 10 -1.05 -3.35 4.97
CA ASN A 10 0.01 -4.18 5.53
C ASN A 10 1.33 -4.01 4.76
N SER A 11 2.01 -2.88 4.99
CA SER A 11 3.31 -2.60 4.39
C SER A 11 4.13 -1.60 5.20
N LYS A 12 5.45 -1.81 5.29
CA LYS A 12 6.37 -0.79 5.79
C LYS A 12 6.73 0.15 4.64
N THR A 13 6.10 1.31 4.60
CA THR A 13 6.21 2.22 3.45
C THR A 13 7.05 3.46 3.76
N MET A 14 7.92 3.82 2.81
CA MET A 14 8.72 5.04 2.83
C MET A 14 8.42 5.85 1.57
N ILE A 15 8.29 7.17 1.72
CA ILE A 15 8.09 8.10 0.61
C ILE A 15 9.26 9.09 0.60
N ILE A 16 9.90 9.24 -0.57
CA ILE A 16 10.98 10.20 -0.80
C ILE A 16 10.41 11.32 -1.67
N ALA A 17 10.44 12.55 -1.16
CA ALA A 17 9.93 13.73 -1.84
C ALA A 17 11.09 14.53 -2.46
N ASN A 18 11.26 14.43 -3.77
CA ASN A 18 12.31 15.15 -4.49
C ASN A 18 11.85 16.57 -4.83
N VAL A 19 12.67 17.57 -4.51
CA VAL A 19 12.36 18.99 -4.73
C VAL A 19 13.55 19.72 -5.34
N SER A 20 13.26 20.82 -6.05
CA SER A 20 14.28 21.68 -6.64
C SER A 20 14.52 22.90 -5.74
N PRO A 21 15.77 23.32 -5.49
CA PRO A 21 16.06 24.53 -4.71
C PRO A 21 15.85 25.83 -5.52
N SER A 22 15.52 25.75 -6.81
CA SER A 22 15.34 26.93 -7.66
C SER A 22 14.05 27.68 -7.32
N ILE A 23 14.11 29.02 -7.31
CA ILE A 23 12.95 29.89 -7.11
C ILE A 23 11.87 29.67 -8.17
N CYS A 24 12.25 29.33 -9.41
CA CYS A 24 11.32 29.05 -10.50
C CYS A 24 10.44 27.83 -10.20
N SER A 25 10.88 26.94 -9.31
CA SER A 25 10.18 25.72 -8.90
C SER A 25 9.54 25.85 -7.51
N ALA A 26 9.47 27.05 -6.93
CA ALA A 26 9.01 27.26 -5.55
C ALA A 26 7.57 26.78 -5.33
N ASN A 27 6.65 27.04 -6.28
CA ASN A 27 5.26 26.60 -6.18
C ASN A 27 5.13 25.07 -6.22
N GLU A 28 5.82 24.41 -7.15
CA GLU A 28 5.82 22.94 -7.23
C GLU A 28 6.47 22.31 -6.02
N THR A 29 7.57 22.90 -5.53
CA THR A 29 8.24 22.47 -4.30
C THR A 29 7.30 22.55 -3.11
N LEU A 30 6.55 23.66 -2.96
CA LEU A 30 5.55 23.80 -1.90
C LEU A 30 4.45 22.74 -2.01
N SER A 31 3.95 22.46 -3.22
CA SER A 31 2.95 21.42 -3.47
C SER A 31 3.46 20.03 -3.07
N THR A 32 4.70 19.68 -3.46
CA THR A 32 5.36 18.42 -3.11
C THR A 32 5.55 18.28 -1.60
N LEU A 33 5.99 19.34 -0.91
CA LEU A 33 6.16 19.34 0.55
C LEU A 33 4.81 19.18 1.28
N LYS A 34 3.76 19.85 0.81
CA LYS A 34 2.40 19.67 1.36
C LYS A 34 1.88 18.24 1.17
N PHE A 35 2.19 17.61 0.03
CA PHE A 35 1.87 16.20 -0.18
C PHE A 35 2.64 15.32 0.81
N ALA A 36 3.95 15.50 0.94
CA ALA A 36 4.79 14.73 1.87
C ALA A 36 4.30 14.88 3.32
N GLN A 37 3.88 16.09 3.73
CA GLN A 37 3.30 16.33 5.05
C GLN A 37 2.03 15.51 5.28
N ARG A 38 1.12 15.44 4.31
CA ARG A 38 -0.08 14.60 4.42
C ARG A 38 0.27 13.11 4.41
N ALA A 39 1.19 12.71 3.55
CA ALA A 39 1.62 11.33 3.42
C ALA A 39 2.27 10.79 4.71
N LYS A 40 2.98 11.65 5.46
CA LYS A 40 3.53 11.33 6.79
C LYS A 40 2.45 10.96 7.82
N LEU A 41 1.21 11.40 7.64
CA LEU A 41 0.11 11.09 8.56
C LEU A 41 -0.54 9.73 8.28
N ILE A 42 -0.19 9.09 7.16
CA ILE A 42 -0.71 7.77 6.82
C ILE A 42 -0.09 6.75 7.78
N GLN A 43 -0.95 6.02 8.48
CA GLN A 43 -0.55 4.94 9.37
C GLN A 43 -0.80 3.61 8.67
N ASN A 44 0.25 2.82 8.51
CA ASN A 44 0.16 1.44 8.03
C ASN A 44 0.18 0.49 9.21
N ASN A 45 -0.63 -0.56 9.17
CA ASN A 45 -0.59 -1.65 10.13
C ASN A 45 0.19 -2.82 9.54
N ALA A 46 1.52 -2.73 9.62
CA ALA A 46 2.40 -3.74 9.05
C ALA A 46 2.56 -4.95 9.97
N GLU A 47 2.12 -6.11 9.51
CA GLU A 47 2.16 -7.41 10.17
C GLU A 47 2.98 -8.40 9.32
N VAL A 48 3.66 -9.34 9.99
CA VAL A 48 4.43 -10.38 9.29
C VAL A 48 3.46 -11.35 8.63
N ASN A 49 3.59 -11.51 7.31
CA ASN A 49 2.78 -12.46 6.56
C ASN A 49 3.33 -13.88 6.78
N GLU A 50 2.87 -14.55 7.83
CA GLU A 50 3.33 -15.91 8.17
C GLU A 50 2.88 -16.96 7.13
N ASP A 51 1.74 -16.74 6.45
CA ASP A 51 1.22 -17.61 5.38
C ASP A 51 1.10 -16.86 4.03
N ALA A 52 2.24 -16.63 3.37
CA ALA A 52 2.26 -16.00 2.03
C ALA A 52 1.77 -16.95 0.91
N PHE A 53 1.72 -18.26 1.17
CA PHE A 53 1.05 -19.23 0.31
C PHE A 53 -0.35 -19.42 0.87
N GLY A 54 -1.30 -18.62 0.38
CA GLY A 54 -2.69 -18.63 0.85
C GLY A 54 -3.21 -20.04 1.06
N ASP A 55 -3.90 -20.24 2.19
CA ASP A 55 -4.34 -21.53 2.71
C ASP A 55 -4.90 -22.43 1.58
N ILE A 56 -4.03 -23.32 1.08
CA ILE A 56 -4.35 -24.22 -0.03
C ILE A 56 -5.54 -25.10 0.36
N SER A 57 -5.67 -25.42 1.64
CA SER A 57 -6.78 -26.19 2.18
C SER A 57 -8.08 -25.40 2.14
N ALA A 58 -8.08 -24.11 2.48
CA ALA A 58 -9.26 -23.25 2.34
C ALA A 58 -9.69 -23.07 0.88
N LEU A 59 -8.73 -22.87 -0.04
CA LEU A 59 -9.02 -22.76 -1.48
C LEU A 59 -9.57 -24.08 -2.06
N GLN A 60 -8.98 -25.22 -1.67
CA GLN A 60 -9.48 -26.53 -2.07
C GLN A 60 -10.89 -26.80 -1.54
N TRP A 61 -11.18 -26.38 -0.31
CA TRP A 61 -12.52 -26.46 0.27
C TRP A 61 -13.54 -25.64 -0.52
N GLN A 62 -13.21 -24.38 -0.86
CA GLN A 62 -14.09 -23.54 -1.68
C GLN A 62 -14.36 -24.15 -3.05
N ILE A 63 -13.34 -24.74 -3.69
CA ILE A 63 -13.51 -25.44 -4.97
C ILE A 63 -14.46 -26.62 -4.83
N GLN A 64 -14.38 -27.41 -3.75
CA GLN A 64 -15.29 -28.53 -3.52
C GLN A 64 -16.74 -28.08 -3.30
N GLN A 65 -16.96 -27.02 -2.52
CA GLN A 65 -18.31 -26.48 -2.29
C GLN A 65 -18.95 -25.98 -3.58
N LEU A 66 -18.20 -25.25 -4.40
CA LEU A 66 -18.71 -24.72 -5.68
C LEU A 66 -19.05 -25.83 -6.67
N LYS A 67 -18.25 -26.91 -6.72
CA LYS A 67 -18.51 -28.08 -7.58
C LYS A 67 -19.72 -28.92 -7.14
N ALA A 68 -20.12 -28.84 -5.88
CA ALA A 68 -21.29 -29.54 -5.37
C ALA A 68 -22.62 -28.80 -5.64
N LEU A 69 -22.53 -27.56 -6.16
CA LEU A 69 -23.67 -26.73 -6.56
C LEU A 69 -23.97 -26.80 -8.07
N GLU A 70 -23.10 -27.46 -8.85
CA GLU A 70 -23.35 -27.93 -10.23
C GLU A 70 -24.03 -29.30 -10.22
#